data_AF-A0A353Q4P3-F1
#
_entry.id   AF-A0A353Q4P3-F1
#
_cell.length_a   1.000
_cell.length_b   1.000
_cell.length_c   1.000
_cell.angle_alpha   90.00
_cell.angle_beta   90.00
_cell.angle_gamma   90.00
#
_symmetry.space_group_name_H-M   'P 1'
#
loop_
_entity.id
_entity.type
_entity.pdbx_description
1 polymer ?
#
loop_
_entity_poly.entity_id
_entity_poly.type
_entity_poly.pdbx_seq_one_letter_code
_entity_poly.pdbx_strand_id
1 'polypeptide(L)'
;MKKNLIYLLACLFTFFVSACGNNDDESNIVIRDYVQSVNIGNKQYGEILIDNFIHQISVELVEDQDLSDVQIKLELGEGATMVNPSTAEAVYNLTTSAKFTIAAEGKQYSYTIKTKEIEEPVGPYKGWEQYTGFGELPSGIRVYKSPAQLQGKNAVAYIAVAKSSKNKTFDVVLGGDIVDGRKLSGAKTPTEFYESGQYPIIMNGGYFTYQSGYYQLSLVCSNGTVLIGAQQDVWPGDGQYYLPARGIFSHIKDKEYKAEWAVTSGNSTYAYSSPVAKPTIPATFPSFDDARAYSAQTGVGGGPVLIKNGEIVNTYVNEMFKETTDVGATINNPRTAIGYTSGGRIIFFVCEGRNQTPDTPGFTLEETAKILLDLGCVEAINLDGGGSSCMLVNGKETIKPSDGTQRAITSAIILK
;
A
#
# COMPACT_ATOMS: atom_id res chain seq x y z
N MET A 1 -25.55 2.23 45.80
CA MET A 1 -25.27 0.79 45.50
C MET A 1 -25.26 0.65 43.99
N LYS A 2 -24.25 0.20 43.24
CA LYS A 2 -22.86 -0.28 43.39
C LYS A 2 -22.20 0.06 42.01
N LYS A 3 -21.16 0.90 41.94
CA LYS A 3 -19.72 0.59 41.75
C LYS A 3 -19.33 -0.24 40.50
N ASN A 4 -18.62 0.48 39.61
CA ASN A 4 -17.54 0.15 38.67
C ASN A 4 -17.02 -1.29 38.61
N LEU A 5 -16.76 -1.78 37.39
CA LEU A 5 -15.78 -2.82 37.11
C LEU A 5 -15.05 -2.52 35.79
N ILE A 6 -13.81 -2.05 35.90
CA ILE A 6 -12.79 -2.01 34.84
C ILE A 6 -11.99 -3.30 35.01
N TYR A 7 -11.91 -4.12 33.96
CA TYR A 7 -11.05 -5.30 33.94
C TYR A 7 -9.64 -4.89 33.49
N LEU A 8 -8.71 -4.94 34.44
CA LEU A 8 -7.27 -4.94 34.21
C LEU A 8 -6.82 -6.40 34.07
N LEU A 9 -6.37 -6.79 32.88
CA LEU A 9 -5.82 -8.13 32.64
C LEU A 9 -4.34 -8.12 33.02
N ALA A 10 -4.03 -8.51 34.25
CA ALA A 10 -2.68 -8.80 34.71
C ALA A 10 -2.37 -10.28 34.47
N CYS A 11 -1.49 -10.59 33.53
CA CYS A 11 -0.93 -11.93 33.37
C CYS A 11 0.17 -12.16 34.42
N LEU A 12 -0.20 -12.78 35.54
CA LEU A 12 0.71 -13.46 36.45
C LEU A 12 1.26 -14.72 35.76
N PHE A 13 2.57 -14.82 35.58
CA PHE A 13 3.25 -16.11 35.40
C PHE A 13 3.81 -16.57 36.74
N THR A 14 3.07 -17.41 37.44
CA THR A 14 3.55 -18.21 38.57
C THR A 14 4.27 -19.45 38.05
N PHE A 15 5.57 -19.58 38.30
CA PHE A 15 6.27 -20.86 38.26
C PHE A 15 6.30 -21.46 39.67
N PHE A 16 5.70 -22.65 39.83
CA PHE A 16 5.91 -23.52 40.97
C PHE A 16 7.23 -24.28 40.78
N VAL A 17 8.13 -24.25 41.77
CA VAL A 17 9.17 -25.26 41.93
C VAL A 17 9.09 -25.83 43.35
N SER A 18 8.86 -27.14 43.41
CA SER A 18 8.82 -27.95 44.62
C SER A 18 10.22 -28.12 45.20
N ALA A 19 10.32 -28.03 46.53
CA ALA A 19 11.54 -28.26 47.30
C ALA A 19 12.04 -29.71 47.22
N CYS A 20 13.37 -29.87 47.03
CA CYS A 20 14.26 -30.72 47.84
C CYS A 20 15.68 -30.73 47.26
N GLY A 21 16.66 -30.25 48.03
CA GLY A 21 18.10 -30.49 47.78
C GLY A 21 18.98 -29.26 48.00
N ASN A 22 19.67 -29.19 49.14
CA ASN A 22 20.74 -28.24 49.41
C ASN A 22 21.90 -28.44 48.42
N ASN A 23 22.30 -27.37 47.72
CA ASN A 23 23.69 -26.92 47.55
C ASN A 23 23.71 -25.62 46.72
N ASP A 24 24.61 -24.72 47.09
CA ASP A 24 24.76 -23.34 46.64
C ASP A 24 25.05 -23.20 45.13
N ASP A 25 24.28 -22.32 44.46
CA ASP A 25 24.67 -21.29 43.47
C ASP A 25 23.48 -21.00 42.51
N GLU A 26 22.36 -20.50 43.03
CA GLU A 26 21.38 -19.79 42.18
C GLU A 26 21.75 -18.31 42.15
N SER A 27 22.44 -17.92 41.09
CA SER A 27 22.62 -16.51 40.73
C SER A 27 21.25 -15.87 40.56
N ASN A 28 20.73 -15.23 41.62
CA ASN A 28 19.57 -14.37 41.53
C ASN A 28 19.86 -13.26 40.51
N ILE A 29 19.34 -13.41 39.29
CA ILE A 29 19.35 -12.34 38.29
C ILE A 29 18.35 -11.30 38.78
N VAL A 30 18.85 -10.29 39.49
CA VAL A 30 18.07 -9.10 39.83
C VAL A 30 17.95 -8.28 38.55
N ILE A 31 16.79 -8.35 37.89
CA ILE A 31 16.45 -7.44 36.79
C ILE A 31 16.16 -6.08 37.44
N ARG A 32 16.97 -5.08 37.11
CA ARG A 32 16.78 -3.70 37.59
C ARG A 32 16.31 -2.80 36.45
N ASP A 33 15.28 -2.01 36.73
CA ASP A 33 14.70 -1.08 35.78
C ASP A 33 15.50 0.22 35.69
N TYR A 34 16.71 0.15 35.10
CA TYR A 34 17.59 1.31 34.98
C TYR A 34 17.06 2.38 34.04
N VAL A 35 16.27 2.01 33.04
CA VAL A 35 15.46 2.94 32.24
C VAL A 35 14.00 2.71 32.62
N GLN A 36 13.35 3.72 33.19
CA GLN A 36 11.98 3.64 33.69
C GLN A 36 10.96 4.08 32.63
N SER A 37 11.29 5.13 31.88
CA SER A 37 10.42 5.65 30.84
C SER A 37 11.20 6.32 29.71
N VAL A 38 10.56 6.46 28.57
CA VAL A 38 11.07 7.12 27.37
C VAL A 38 9.97 8.03 26.85
N ASN A 39 10.31 9.28 26.59
CA ASN A 39 9.42 10.26 25.99
C ASN A 39 10.02 10.77 24.68
N ILE A 40 9.17 10.97 23.67
CA ILE A 40 9.59 11.43 22.35
C ILE A 40 8.93 12.78 22.06
N GLY A 41 9.75 13.81 21.91
CA GLY A 41 9.28 15.20 21.90
C GLY A 41 8.79 15.69 20.54
N ASN A 42 9.34 15.16 19.44
CA ASN A 42 9.15 15.72 18.10
C ASN A 42 8.62 14.73 17.06
N LYS A 43 8.16 13.55 17.48
CA LYS A 43 7.59 12.52 16.60
C LYS A 43 6.29 11.98 17.17
N GLN A 44 5.37 11.59 16.31
CA GLN A 44 4.20 10.81 16.70
C GLN A 44 4.60 9.34 16.91
N TYR A 45 4.16 8.75 18.01
CA TYR A 45 4.53 7.39 18.40
C TYR A 45 3.38 6.65 19.07
N GLY A 46 3.40 5.33 18.94
CA GLY A 46 2.51 4.39 19.61
C GLY A 46 3.16 3.79 20.86
N GLU A 47 3.30 2.47 20.89
CA GLU A 47 3.92 1.78 22.03
C GLU A 47 5.44 2.02 22.10
N ILE A 48 5.95 2.15 23.33
CA ILE A 48 7.38 2.05 23.62
C ILE A 48 7.60 0.86 24.54
N LEU A 49 8.44 -0.08 24.10
CA LEU A 49 8.84 -1.25 24.87
C LEU A 49 10.26 -1.05 25.39
N ILE A 50 10.43 -1.16 26.71
CA ILE A 50 11.73 -1.06 27.39
C ILE A 50 12.04 -2.44 27.97
N ASP A 51 13.13 -3.04 27.50
CA ASP A 51 13.67 -4.29 28.03
C ASP A 51 15.02 -3.99 28.69
N ASN A 52 14.99 -3.82 30.00
CA ASN A 52 16.19 -3.57 30.80
C ASN A 52 17.10 -4.79 30.92
N PHE A 53 16.59 -6.01 30.67
CA PHE A 53 17.39 -7.23 30.77
C PHE A 53 18.34 -7.38 29.57
N ILE A 54 17.86 -7.08 28.36
CA ILE A 54 18.69 -7.10 27.14
C ILE A 54 19.19 -5.71 26.73
N HIS A 55 18.89 -4.67 27.52
CA HIS A 55 19.21 -3.27 27.26
C HIS A 55 18.70 -2.79 25.88
N GLN A 56 17.41 -2.99 25.60
CA GLN A 56 16.81 -2.60 24.33
C GLN A 56 15.56 -1.75 24.54
N ILE A 57 15.42 -0.72 23.72
CA ILE A 57 14.23 0.13 23.63
C ILE A 57 13.70 -0.01 22.21
N SER A 58 12.42 -0.38 22.08
CA SER A 58 11.74 -0.47 20.78
C SER A 58 10.64 0.57 20.75
N VAL A 59 10.69 1.47 19.77
CA VAL A 59 9.76 2.59 19.64
C VAL A 59 8.89 2.40 18.42
N GLU A 60 7.58 2.37 18.60
CA GLU A 60 6.63 2.38 17.51
C GLU A 60 6.45 3.82 16.97
N LEU A 61 7.27 4.22 15.99
CA LEU A 61 7.14 5.54 15.35
C LEU A 61 6.19 5.46 14.16
N VAL A 62 5.23 6.39 14.08
CA VAL A 62 4.34 6.51 12.92
C VAL A 62 5.19 6.61 11.65
N GLU A 63 4.85 5.82 10.63
CA GLU A 63 5.62 5.74 9.37
C GLU A 63 5.66 7.09 8.63
N ASP A 64 6.63 7.21 7.72
CA ASP A 64 6.89 8.39 6.87
C ASP A 64 7.28 9.66 7.65
N GLN A 65 7.79 9.52 8.88
CA GLN A 65 8.48 10.59 9.61
C GLN A 65 9.99 10.51 9.33
N ASP A 66 10.68 11.65 9.28
CA ASP A 66 12.14 11.69 9.24
C ASP A 66 12.70 11.05 10.51
N LEU A 67 13.46 9.97 10.37
CA LEU A 67 14.01 9.25 11.51
C LEU A 67 15.41 9.72 11.88
N SER A 68 15.98 10.69 11.17
CA SER A 68 17.35 11.16 11.40
C SER A 68 17.51 12.04 12.64
N ASP A 69 16.40 12.59 13.18
CA ASP A 69 16.41 13.63 14.21
C ASP A 69 15.39 13.39 15.37
N VAL A 70 15.25 12.16 15.86
CA VAL A 70 14.27 11.84 16.91
C VAL A 70 14.73 12.36 18.28
N GLN A 71 13.99 13.30 18.87
CA GLN A 71 14.25 13.85 20.21
C GLN A 71 13.71 12.90 21.26
N ILE A 72 14.61 12.30 22.04
CA ILE A 72 14.28 11.32 23.08
C ILE A 72 14.74 11.84 24.43
N LYS A 73 13.84 11.80 25.40
CA LYS A 73 14.12 12.03 26.82
C LYS A 73 13.92 10.73 27.60
N LEU A 74 14.96 10.31 28.31
CA LEU A 74 14.97 9.13 29.16
C LEU A 74 14.72 9.51 30.62
N GLU A 75 13.92 8.72 31.32
CA GLU A 75 13.87 8.75 32.78
C GLU A 75 14.62 7.53 33.31
N LEU A 76 15.70 7.79 34.05
CA LEU A 76 16.54 6.74 34.62
C LEU A 76 16.08 6.36 36.02
N GLY A 77 16.20 5.07 36.33
CA GLY A 77 15.95 4.54 37.66
C GLY A 77 17.03 4.90 38.67
N GLU A 78 16.76 4.60 39.94
CA GLU A 78 17.66 4.90 41.04
C GLU A 78 19.06 4.28 40.82
N GLY A 79 20.10 5.09 41.04
CA GLY A 79 21.50 4.66 40.89
C GLY A 79 22.02 4.61 39.46
N ALA A 80 21.19 4.87 38.45
CA ALA A 80 21.61 4.98 37.06
C ALA A 80 21.89 6.44 36.65
N THR A 81 22.93 6.65 35.84
CA THR A 81 23.32 7.96 35.32
C THR A 81 23.71 7.85 33.85
N MET A 82 23.48 8.91 33.08
CA MET A 82 23.89 8.97 31.67
C MET A 82 25.41 9.05 31.54
N VAL A 83 25.97 8.33 30.56
CA VAL A 83 27.40 8.38 30.17
C VAL A 83 27.53 8.99 28.79
N ASN A 84 26.82 8.44 27.81
CA ASN A 84 26.82 8.94 26.44
C ASN A 84 25.44 8.72 25.79
N PRO A 85 24.73 9.77 25.38
CA PRO A 85 25.05 11.19 25.56
C PRO A 85 25.14 11.60 27.05
N SER A 86 25.74 12.75 27.36
CA SER A 86 25.95 13.20 28.74
C SER A 86 24.66 13.65 29.44
N THR A 87 23.58 13.83 28.69
CA THR A 87 22.25 14.22 29.16
C THR A 87 21.23 13.16 28.81
N ALA A 88 20.18 13.04 29.65
CA ALA A 88 19.09 12.08 29.42
C ALA A 88 18.17 12.49 28.27
N GLU A 89 18.27 13.75 27.82
CA GLU A 89 17.59 14.28 26.64
C GLU A 89 18.62 14.49 25.52
N ALA A 90 18.36 13.88 24.35
CA ALA A 90 19.24 13.95 23.19
C ALA A 90 18.50 13.65 21.88
N VAL A 91 19.16 13.95 20.76
CA VAL A 91 18.68 13.65 19.40
C VAL A 91 19.32 12.35 18.92
N TYR A 92 18.50 11.42 18.41
CA TYR A 92 18.92 10.12 17.90
C TYR A 92 18.54 9.95 16.43
N ASN A 93 19.48 9.41 15.64
CA ASN A 93 19.18 8.93 14.30
C ASN A 93 18.71 7.46 14.38
N LEU A 94 17.42 7.25 14.15
CA LEU A 94 16.74 5.95 14.14
C LEU A 94 16.44 5.42 12.73
N THR A 95 17.14 5.89 11.67
CA THR A 95 17.05 5.26 10.34
C THR A 95 17.55 3.81 10.36
N THR A 96 18.33 3.45 11.37
CA THR A 96 18.72 2.08 11.72
C THR A 96 18.45 1.82 13.20
N SER A 97 19.47 1.53 14.00
CA SER A 97 19.41 1.60 15.45
C SER A 97 20.41 2.63 15.96
N ALA A 98 20.08 3.27 17.08
CA ALA A 98 20.98 4.14 17.81
C ALA A 98 21.36 3.49 19.15
N LYS A 99 22.40 4.01 19.81
CA LYS A 99 22.86 3.52 21.10
C LYS A 99 23.05 4.66 22.08
N PHE A 100 22.85 4.36 23.35
CA PHE A 100 23.30 5.18 24.46
C PHE A 100 23.90 4.32 25.55
N THR A 101 24.58 4.95 26.49
CA THR A 101 25.27 4.29 27.59
C THR A 101 24.88 4.94 28.90
N ILE A 102 24.56 4.11 29.88
CA ILE A 102 24.37 4.52 31.27
C ILE A 102 25.43 3.87 32.15
N ALA A 103 25.70 4.47 33.31
CA ALA A 103 26.47 3.89 34.39
C ALA A 103 25.56 3.64 35.59
N ALA A 104 25.63 2.43 36.14
CA ALA A 104 24.95 2.04 37.37
C ALA A 104 25.80 0.99 38.10
N GLU A 105 25.83 1.05 39.44
CA GLU A 105 26.57 0.09 40.28
C GLU A 105 28.06 -0.11 39.89
N GLY A 106 28.71 0.96 39.43
CA GLY A 106 30.12 0.91 38.99
C GLY A 106 30.35 0.20 37.65
N LYS A 107 29.29 -0.18 36.93
CA LYS A 107 29.32 -0.78 35.59
C LYS A 107 28.70 0.16 34.56
N GLN A 108 29.03 -0.05 33.29
CA GLN A 108 28.38 0.64 32.16
C GLN A 108 27.53 -0.34 31.36
N TYR A 109 26.36 0.12 30.93
CA TYR A 109 25.39 -0.66 30.17
C TYR A 109 25.09 0.08 28.85
N SER A 110 25.30 -0.60 27.72
CA SER A 110 24.98 -0.06 26.40
C SER A 110 23.57 -0.48 26.02
N TYR A 111 22.69 0.51 25.88
CA TYR A 111 21.34 0.30 25.36
C TYR A 111 21.28 0.52 23.86
N THR A 112 20.40 -0.24 23.19
CA THR A 112 20.07 -0.04 21.78
C THR A 112 18.64 0.49 21.66
N ILE A 113 18.45 1.60 20.96
CA ILE A 113 17.15 2.14 20.58
C ILE A 113 16.91 1.80 19.11
N LYS A 114 15.76 1.21 18.80
CA LYS A 114 15.37 0.90 17.42
C LYS A 114 13.89 1.17 17.21
N THR A 115 13.51 1.39 15.95
CA THR A 115 12.10 1.42 15.59
C THR A 115 11.50 0.01 15.70
N LYS A 116 10.37 -0.10 16.38
CA LYS A 116 9.48 -1.26 16.28
C LYS A 116 8.78 -1.15 14.94
N GLU A 117 8.78 -2.24 14.18
CA GLU A 117 8.01 -2.29 12.94
C GLU A 117 6.53 -2.15 13.29
N ILE A 118 5.86 -1.15 12.72
CA ILE A 118 4.40 -1.04 12.84
C ILE A 118 3.81 -2.18 12.02
N GLU A 119 3.14 -3.13 12.68
CA GLU A 119 2.36 -4.14 11.95
C GLU A 119 1.10 -3.52 11.38
N GLU A 120 0.50 -2.55 12.07
CA GLU A 120 -0.81 -2.01 11.76
C GLU A 120 -0.80 -0.49 11.75
N PRO A 121 -1.17 0.18 10.64
CA PRO A 121 -1.22 1.63 10.64
C PRO A 121 -2.20 2.14 11.72
N VAL A 122 -1.70 2.99 12.62
CA VAL A 122 -2.39 3.46 13.82
C VAL A 122 -3.02 4.84 13.56
N GLY A 123 -4.29 5.02 13.93
CA GLY A 123 -4.99 6.30 13.82
C GLY A 123 -5.34 6.70 12.39
N PRO A 124 -5.81 7.95 12.16
CA PRO A 124 -6.09 8.46 10.82
C PRO A 124 -4.86 8.38 9.91
N TYR A 125 -5.01 7.86 8.70
CA TYR A 125 -3.92 7.73 7.73
C TYR A 125 -3.86 8.98 6.85
N LYS A 126 -2.90 9.88 7.10
CA LYS A 126 -2.71 11.11 6.30
C LYS A 126 -4.01 11.91 6.11
N GLY A 127 -4.79 12.04 7.18
CA GLY A 127 -6.09 12.74 7.19
C GLY A 127 -7.30 11.90 6.76
N TRP A 128 -7.11 10.62 6.44
CA TRP A 128 -8.20 9.67 6.19
C TRP A 128 -8.60 8.94 7.47
N GLU A 129 -9.89 8.79 7.71
CA GLU A 129 -10.41 8.19 8.95
C GLU A 129 -10.51 6.67 8.83
N GLN A 130 -10.04 5.94 9.83
CA GLN A 130 -10.12 4.48 9.82
C GLN A 130 -11.59 4.03 9.83
N TYR A 131 -11.95 3.10 8.95
CA TYR A 131 -13.29 2.55 8.84
C TYR A 131 -13.30 1.05 9.13
N THR A 132 -14.01 0.65 10.18
CA THR A 132 -14.07 -0.75 10.67
C THR A 132 -15.38 -1.46 10.36
N GLY A 133 -16.31 -0.82 9.65
CA GLY A 133 -17.64 -1.37 9.35
C GLY A 133 -17.66 -2.60 8.44
N PHE A 134 -16.52 -2.97 7.86
CA PHE A 134 -16.39 -4.14 6.99
C PHE A 134 -16.04 -5.44 7.74
N GLY A 135 -15.84 -5.38 9.06
CA GLY A 135 -15.44 -6.52 9.89
C GLY A 135 -13.94 -6.57 10.14
N GLU A 136 -13.48 -7.60 10.85
CA GLU A 136 -12.07 -7.79 11.15
C GLU A 136 -11.28 -8.09 9.87
N LEU A 137 -10.08 -7.51 9.78
CA LEU A 137 -9.15 -7.71 8.67
C LEU A 137 -7.88 -8.40 9.18
N PRO A 138 -7.18 -9.18 8.33
CA PRO A 138 -5.90 -9.76 8.68
C PRO A 138 -4.88 -8.70 9.11
N SER A 139 -3.90 -9.10 9.93
CA SER A 139 -2.86 -8.19 10.40
C SER A 139 -2.12 -7.52 9.23
N GLY A 140 -1.94 -6.20 9.32
CA GLY A 140 -1.27 -5.37 8.34
C GLY A 140 -2.16 -4.84 7.23
N ILE A 141 -3.49 -4.95 7.39
CA ILE A 141 -4.47 -4.41 6.46
C ILE A 141 -5.43 -3.52 7.24
N ARG A 142 -5.58 -2.27 6.76
CA ARG A 142 -6.56 -1.33 7.29
C ARG A 142 -7.27 -0.64 6.14
N VAL A 143 -8.51 -0.23 6.41
CA VAL A 143 -9.33 0.51 5.46
C VAL A 143 -9.66 1.85 6.05
N TYR A 144 -9.59 2.88 5.22
CA TYR A 144 -9.87 4.26 5.60
C TYR A 144 -10.86 4.87 4.63
N LYS A 145 -11.69 5.76 5.16
CA LYS A 145 -12.62 6.59 4.40
C LYS A 145 -12.05 7.98 4.24
N SER A 146 -12.30 8.59 3.08
CA SER A 146 -11.91 9.97 2.82
C SER A 146 -12.58 10.94 3.80
N PRO A 147 -11.96 12.10 4.06
CA PRO A 147 -12.69 13.23 4.61
C PRO A 147 -13.88 13.60 3.69
N ALA A 148 -14.84 14.34 4.24
CA ALA A 148 -16.02 14.80 3.48
C ALA A 148 -15.63 15.69 2.29
N GLN A 149 -14.53 16.44 2.41
CA GLN A 149 -13.95 17.27 1.37
C GLN A 149 -12.55 16.78 1.04
N LEU A 150 -12.28 16.50 -0.24
CA LEU A 150 -10.98 16.07 -0.75
C LEU A 150 -10.73 16.79 -2.08
N GLN A 151 -9.54 17.38 -2.25
CA GLN A 151 -9.20 18.21 -3.42
C GLN A 151 -10.26 19.31 -3.70
N GLY A 152 -10.84 19.89 -2.64
CA GLY A 152 -11.85 20.96 -2.73
C GLY A 152 -13.24 20.51 -3.23
N LYS A 153 -13.53 19.21 -3.22
CA LYS A 153 -14.82 18.64 -3.65
C LYS A 153 -15.41 17.74 -2.57
N ASN A 154 -16.73 17.58 -2.57
CA ASN A 154 -17.33 16.49 -1.79
C ASN A 154 -16.79 15.15 -2.30
N ALA A 155 -16.45 14.29 -1.35
CA ALA A 155 -15.79 13.03 -1.64
C ALA A 155 -16.41 11.87 -0.88
N VAL A 156 -16.61 10.78 -1.60
CA VAL A 156 -16.79 9.45 -1.01
C VAL A 156 -15.75 8.56 -1.65
N ALA A 157 -14.64 8.35 -0.94
CA ALA A 157 -13.56 7.49 -1.38
C ALA A 157 -13.09 6.61 -0.23
N TYR A 158 -12.49 5.49 -0.59
CA TYR A 158 -11.87 4.57 0.36
C TYR A 158 -10.48 4.20 -0.12
N ILE A 159 -9.61 3.99 0.86
CA ILE A 159 -8.32 3.35 0.65
C ILE A 159 -8.25 2.08 1.48
N ALA A 160 -7.72 1.01 0.89
CA ALA A 160 -7.14 -0.08 1.67
C ALA A 160 -5.62 0.11 1.69
N VAL A 161 -5.06 0.07 2.88
CA VAL A 161 -3.64 0.26 3.14
C VAL A 161 -3.12 -1.08 3.64
N ALA A 162 -2.24 -1.70 2.84
CA ALA A 162 -1.68 -3.00 3.14
C ALA A 162 -0.17 -2.90 3.29
N LYS A 163 0.36 -3.43 4.39
CA LYS A 163 1.80 -3.56 4.58
C LYS A 163 2.35 -4.65 3.68
N SER A 164 3.26 -4.28 2.77
CA SER A 164 3.92 -5.27 1.92
C SER A 164 4.91 -6.11 2.74
N SER A 165 4.87 -7.42 2.55
CA SER A 165 5.86 -8.34 3.10
C SER A 165 6.12 -9.46 2.10
N LYS A 166 7.14 -10.29 2.36
CA LYS A 166 7.51 -11.41 1.47
C LYS A 166 6.32 -12.31 1.09
N ASN A 167 5.33 -12.43 1.99
CA ASN A 167 4.16 -13.29 1.82
C ASN A 167 2.83 -12.50 1.79
N LYS A 168 2.87 -11.16 1.74
CA LYS A 168 1.66 -10.32 1.68
C LYS A 168 1.81 -9.30 0.56
N THR A 169 1.14 -9.53 -0.55
CA THR A 169 1.20 -8.71 -1.77
C THR A 169 -0.10 -8.83 -2.55
N PHE A 170 -0.30 -7.95 -3.53
CA PHE A 170 -1.42 -8.11 -4.44
C PHE A 170 -1.17 -9.24 -5.45
N ASP A 171 -2.24 -9.73 -6.07
CA ASP A 171 -2.16 -10.53 -7.28
C ASP A 171 -3.35 -10.21 -8.19
N VAL A 172 -3.34 -10.71 -9.41
CA VAL A 172 -4.39 -10.45 -10.41
C VAL A 172 -5.05 -11.76 -10.82
N VAL A 173 -6.38 -11.79 -10.76
CA VAL A 173 -7.19 -12.94 -11.18
C VAL A 173 -8.08 -12.57 -12.36
N LEU A 174 -8.31 -13.53 -13.26
CA LEU A 174 -9.13 -13.36 -14.45
C LEU A 174 -10.57 -13.83 -14.22
N GLY A 175 -11.51 -13.17 -14.88
CA GLY A 175 -12.95 -13.48 -14.80
C GLY A 175 -13.37 -14.74 -15.57
N GLY A 176 -12.47 -15.28 -16.38
CA GLY A 176 -12.65 -16.53 -17.13
C GLY A 176 -11.30 -17.05 -17.63
N ASP A 177 -11.34 -18.21 -18.28
CA ASP A 177 -10.17 -18.85 -18.87
C ASP A 177 -9.70 -18.11 -20.12
N ILE A 178 -8.39 -18.09 -20.37
CA ILE A 178 -7.83 -17.56 -21.60
C ILE A 178 -8.17 -18.52 -22.74
N VAL A 179 -8.92 -18.03 -23.71
CA VAL A 179 -9.38 -18.81 -24.88
C VAL A 179 -8.45 -18.63 -26.06
N ASP A 180 -8.08 -17.38 -26.35
CA ASP A 180 -7.20 -17.04 -27.48
C ASP A 180 -6.56 -15.66 -27.26
N GLY A 181 -5.24 -15.63 -27.11
CA GLY A 181 -4.47 -14.42 -26.85
C GLY A 181 -5.01 -13.65 -25.64
N ARG A 182 -5.79 -12.58 -25.90
CA ARG A 182 -6.40 -11.71 -24.89
C ARG A 182 -7.88 -11.99 -24.61
N LYS A 183 -8.48 -12.92 -25.33
CA LYS A 183 -9.89 -13.29 -25.20
C LYS A 183 -10.09 -14.24 -24.01
N LEU A 184 -11.07 -13.92 -23.18
CA LEU A 184 -11.50 -14.75 -22.07
C LEU A 184 -12.83 -15.45 -22.38
N SER A 185 -13.08 -16.57 -21.69
CA SER A 185 -14.36 -17.28 -21.76
C SER A 185 -15.51 -16.53 -21.08
N GLY A 186 -15.20 -15.59 -20.18
CA GLY A 186 -16.18 -14.86 -19.39
C GLY A 186 -15.61 -13.64 -18.65
N ALA A 187 -16.49 -13.00 -17.89
CA ALA A 187 -16.22 -11.93 -16.95
C ALA A 187 -17.00 -12.19 -15.66
N LYS A 188 -16.59 -11.58 -14.55
CA LYS A 188 -17.22 -11.71 -13.23
C LYS A 188 -17.40 -10.35 -12.58
N THR A 189 -18.47 -10.17 -11.83
CA THR A 189 -18.61 -9.07 -10.89
C THR A 189 -17.58 -9.21 -9.75
N PRO A 190 -17.16 -8.11 -9.10
CA PRO A 190 -16.38 -8.15 -7.88
C PRO A 190 -16.93 -9.13 -6.82
N THR A 191 -18.25 -9.20 -6.64
CA THR A 191 -18.88 -10.18 -5.73
C THR A 191 -18.62 -11.61 -6.16
N GLU A 192 -18.77 -11.95 -7.44
CA GLU A 192 -18.45 -13.30 -7.93
C GLU A 192 -16.96 -13.65 -7.79
N PHE A 193 -16.06 -12.67 -7.93
CA PHE A 193 -14.64 -12.87 -7.58
C PHE A 193 -14.49 -13.19 -6.09
N TYR A 194 -15.18 -12.45 -5.22
CA TYR A 194 -15.16 -12.70 -3.78
C TYR A 194 -15.69 -14.07 -3.41
N GLU A 195 -16.80 -14.49 -3.99
CA GLU A 195 -17.38 -15.82 -3.76
C GLU A 195 -16.42 -16.95 -4.17
N SER A 196 -15.56 -16.71 -5.18
CA SER A 196 -14.60 -17.71 -5.64
C SER A 196 -13.30 -17.80 -4.84
N GLY A 197 -12.87 -16.73 -4.16
CA GLY A 197 -11.56 -16.65 -3.52
C GLY A 197 -11.55 -16.21 -2.06
N GLN A 198 -12.61 -15.55 -1.60
CA GLN A 198 -12.78 -15.00 -0.24
C GLN A 198 -11.61 -14.12 0.23
N TYR A 199 -10.97 -13.40 -0.70
CA TYR A 199 -9.86 -12.49 -0.37
C TYR A 199 -10.38 -11.27 0.42
N PRO A 200 -9.59 -10.77 1.40
CA PRO A 200 -10.02 -9.66 2.26
C PRO A 200 -10.24 -8.36 1.47
N ILE A 201 -9.46 -8.14 0.41
CA ILE A 201 -9.59 -7.01 -0.51
C ILE A 201 -9.73 -7.56 -1.92
N ILE A 202 -10.78 -7.11 -2.62
CA ILE A 202 -10.98 -7.31 -4.06
C ILE A 202 -11.26 -5.95 -4.67
N MET A 203 -10.50 -5.57 -5.70
CA MET A 203 -10.68 -4.31 -6.41
C MET A 203 -10.69 -4.58 -7.90
N ASN A 204 -11.43 -3.79 -8.67
CA ASN A 204 -11.40 -3.94 -10.12
C ASN A 204 -9.98 -3.73 -10.69
N GLY A 205 -9.67 -4.47 -11.75
CA GLY A 205 -8.34 -4.48 -12.37
C GLY A 205 -8.20 -3.55 -13.57
N GLY A 206 -7.48 -4.04 -14.57
CA GLY A 206 -7.20 -3.29 -15.79
C GLY A 206 -8.34 -3.29 -16.81
N TYR A 207 -8.14 -2.51 -17.87
CA TYR A 207 -9.09 -2.28 -18.96
C TYR A 207 -9.47 -3.54 -19.76
N PHE A 208 -10.67 -3.51 -20.33
CA PHE A 208 -11.22 -4.55 -21.19
C PHE A 208 -12.18 -3.98 -22.24
N THR A 209 -12.65 -4.84 -23.14
CA THR A 209 -13.78 -4.55 -24.05
C THR A 209 -14.71 -5.75 -24.18
N TYR A 210 -15.99 -5.47 -24.51
CA TYR A 210 -17.05 -6.47 -24.73
C TYR A 210 -17.60 -6.49 -26.15
N GLN A 211 -17.15 -5.59 -27.04
CA GLN A 211 -17.78 -5.39 -28.35
C GLN A 211 -17.81 -6.66 -29.22
N SER A 212 -16.82 -7.53 -29.08
CA SER A 212 -16.70 -8.79 -29.84
C SER A 212 -16.40 -10.01 -28.94
N GLY A 213 -16.74 -9.91 -27.65
CA GLY A 213 -16.40 -10.87 -26.60
C GLY A 213 -15.57 -10.23 -25.49
N TYR A 214 -15.24 -11.02 -24.47
CA TYR A 214 -14.50 -10.57 -23.28
C TYR A 214 -13.01 -10.47 -23.57
N TYR A 215 -12.50 -9.28 -23.91
CA TYR A 215 -11.06 -9.09 -24.16
C TYR A 215 -10.41 -8.31 -23.03
N GLN A 216 -9.46 -8.93 -22.34
CA GLN A 216 -8.59 -8.25 -21.37
C GLN A 216 -7.57 -7.41 -22.15
N LEU A 217 -7.62 -6.10 -22.05
CA LEU A 217 -6.69 -5.22 -22.77
C LEU A 217 -5.40 -4.98 -21.98
N SER A 218 -5.53 -4.85 -20.66
CA SER A 218 -4.41 -4.56 -19.79
C SER A 218 -3.55 -5.79 -19.51
N LEU A 219 -2.25 -5.58 -19.36
CA LEU A 219 -1.31 -6.63 -18.97
C LEU A 219 -1.76 -7.33 -17.69
N VAL A 220 -1.57 -8.64 -17.63
CA VAL A 220 -1.77 -9.45 -16.41
C VAL A 220 -0.54 -10.32 -16.22
N CYS A 221 0.14 -10.15 -15.11
CA CYS A 221 1.23 -10.99 -14.67
C CYS A 221 0.90 -11.56 -13.30
N SER A 222 1.06 -12.88 -13.14
CA SER A 222 0.81 -13.58 -11.88
C SER A 222 1.81 -14.72 -11.74
N ASN A 223 2.32 -14.93 -10.52
CA ASN A 223 3.32 -15.95 -10.19
C ASN A 223 4.52 -15.99 -11.15
N GLY A 224 5.08 -14.82 -11.48
CA GLY A 224 6.25 -14.74 -12.37
C GLY A 224 5.93 -14.83 -13.87
N THR A 225 4.68 -15.07 -14.24
CA THR A 225 4.28 -15.36 -15.62
C THR A 225 3.39 -14.25 -16.17
N VAL A 226 3.71 -13.73 -17.36
CA VAL A 226 2.82 -12.83 -18.11
C VAL A 226 1.72 -13.69 -18.76
N LEU A 227 0.51 -13.59 -18.22
CA LEU A 227 -0.67 -14.30 -18.74
C LEU A 227 -1.26 -13.55 -19.93
N ILE A 228 -1.36 -12.22 -19.83
CA ILE A 228 -1.85 -11.32 -20.87
C ILE A 228 -0.82 -10.22 -21.08
N GLY A 229 -0.35 -10.00 -22.31
CA GLY A 229 0.58 -8.91 -22.64
C GLY A 229 -0.11 -7.54 -22.74
N ALA A 230 0.63 -6.45 -22.56
CA ALA A 230 0.11 -5.08 -22.60
C ALA A 230 -0.52 -4.74 -23.96
N GLN A 231 -1.72 -4.13 -23.98
CA GLN A 231 -2.37 -3.66 -25.22
C GLN A 231 -1.42 -2.82 -26.06
N GLN A 232 -1.37 -3.15 -27.35
CA GLN A 232 -0.44 -2.54 -28.27
C GLN A 232 -1.17 -1.53 -29.15
N ASP A 233 -2.35 -1.85 -29.68
CA ASP A 233 -3.02 -1.05 -30.69
C ASP A 233 -4.05 -0.09 -30.10
N VAL A 234 -3.77 1.21 -30.23
CA VAL A 234 -4.70 2.30 -29.90
C VAL A 234 -5.15 2.98 -31.19
N TRP A 235 -6.46 3.09 -31.36
CA TRP A 235 -7.10 3.75 -32.50
C TRP A 235 -7.65 5.11 -32.08
N PRO A 236 -6.93 6.23 -32.32
CA PRO A 236 -7.37 7.53 -31.86
C PRO A 236 -8.58 8.09 -32.63
N GLY A 237 -8.90 7.54 -33.81
CA GLY A 237 -10.04 7.95 -34.65
C GLY A 237 -9.64 8.74 -35.90
N ASP A 238 -8.35 8.77 -36.22
CA ASP A 238 -7.77 9.38 -37.43
C ASP A 238 -7.62 8.37 -38.59
N GLY A 239 -8.18 7.16 -38.45
CA GLY A 239 -8.05 6.07 -39.41
C GLY A 239 -6.74 5.28 -39.32
N GLN A 240 -5.85 5.61 -38.38
CA GLN A 240 -4.60 4.91 -38.11
C GLN A 240 -4.64 4.24 -36.72
N TYR A 241 -3.69 3.34 -36.48
CA TYR A 241 -3.42 2.80 -35.14
C TYR A 241 -1.97 3.05 -34.74
N TYR A 242 -1.77 3.20 -33.43
CA TYR A 242 -0.49 3.53 -32.83
C TYR A 242 -0.15 2.52 -31.75
N LEU A 243 1.15 2.39 -31.45
CA LEU A 243 1.69 1.42 -30.50
C LEU A 243 2.31 2.09 -29.27
N PRO A 244 1.52 2.77 -28.40
CA PRO A 244 2.07 3.39 -27.20
C PRO A 244 2.48 2.33 -26.17
N ALA A 245 3.50 2.64 -25.37
CA ALA A 245 3.72 1.90 -24.13
C ALA A 245 2.60 2.22 -23.13
N ARG A 246 2.19 1.23 -22.32
CA ARG A 246 1.05 1.34 -21.39
C ARG A 246 1.50 1.15 -19.95
N GLY A 247 0.90 1.89 -19.03
CA GLY A 247 1.19 1.83 -17.61
C GLY A 247 0.97 0.44 -17.03
N ILE A 248 1.94 0.00 -16.22
CA ILE A 248 1.89 -1.23 -15.44
C ILE A 248 2.33 -0.93 -14.00
N PHE A 249 1.70 -1.60 -13.05
CA PHE A 249 2.11 -1.59 -11.65
C PHE A 249 2.46 -3.02 -11.26
N SER A 250 3.68 -3.21 -10.79
CA SER A 250 4.27 -4.54 -10.62
C SER A 250 4.93 -4.68 -9.26
N HIS A 251 4.77 -5.84 -8.65
CA HIS A 251 5.62 -6.30 -7.57
C HIS A 251 6.77 -7.10 -8.17
N ILE A 252 7.98 -6.54 -8.15
CA ILE A 252 9.16 -7.18 -8.76
C ILE A 252 9.66 -8.32 -7.88
N LYS A 253 10.02 -8.00 -6.64
CA LYS A 253 10.45 -8.92 -5.57
C LYS A 253 10.48 -8.18 -4.24
N ASP A 254 10.38 -8.90 -3.12
CA ASP A 254 10.51 -8.33 -1.77
C ASP A 254 9.68 -7.04 -1.57
N LYS A 255 10.31 -5.90 -1.27
CA LYS A 255 9.65 -4.58 -1.12
C LYS A 255 9.80 -3.68 -2.35
N GLU A 256 10.10 -4.26 -3.52
CA GLU A 256 10.30 -3.53 -4.77
C GLU A 256 9.01 -3.55 -5.61
N TYR A 257 8.28 -2.43 -5.59
CA TYR A 257 7.10 -2.18 -6.41
C TYR A 257 7.40 -1.05 -7.39
N LYS A 258 6.89 -1.14 -8.61
CA LYS A 258 7.16 -0.15 -9.66
C LYS A 258 5.93 0.17 -10.47
N ALA A 259 5.71 1.46 -10.72
CA ALA A 259 4.96 1.94 -11.86
C ALA A 259 5.94 2.12 -13.04
N GLU A 260 5.67 1.45 -14.14
CA GLU A 260 6.49 1.47 -15.36
C GLU A 260 5.59 1.53 -16.59
N TRP A 261 6.19 1.68 -17.76
CA TRP A 261 5.51 1.57 -19.05
C TRP A 261 5.93 0.27 -19.71
N ALA A 262 4.98 -0.45 -20.32
CA ALA A 262 5.27 -1.72 -20.96
C ALA A 262 4.75 -1.78 -22.40
N VAL A 263 5.50 -2.51 -23.23
CA VAL A 263 5.07 -2.97 -24.55
C VAL A 263 5.23 -4.49 -24.60
N THR A 264 4.30 -5.17 -25.26
CA THR A 264 4.48 -6.57 -25.64
C THR A 264 4.77 -6.61 -27.14
N SER A 265 5.68 -7.47 -27.59
CA SER A 265 5.94 -7.75 -28.99
C SER A 265 6.19 -9.25 -29.14
N GLY A 266 5.37 -9.91 -29.97
CA GLY A 266 5.28 -11.36 -29.99
C GLY A 266 4.98 -11.91 -28.58
N ASN A 267 5.83 -12.82 -28.10
CA ASN A 267 5.71 -13.44 -26.77
C ASN A 267 6.54 -12.74 -25.68
N SER A 268 7.20 -11.62 -26.02
CA SER A 268 8.09 -10.91 -25.11
C SER A 268 7.45 -9.62 -24.65
N THR A 269 7.60 -9.32 -23.35
CA THR A 269 7.18 -8.04 -22.78
C THR A 269 8.42 -7.28 -22.33
N TYR A 270 8.42 -5.98 -22.60
CA TYR A 270 9.49 -5.07 -22.29
C TYR A 270 8.94 -3.93 -21.44
N ALA A 271 9.72 -3.47 -20.47
CA ALA A 271 9.38 -2.39 -19.58
C ALA A 271 10.37 -1.23 -19.70
N TYR A 272 9.88 -0.02 -19.52
CA TYR A 272 10.62 1.23 -19.50
C TYR A 272 10.49 1.85 -18.12
N SER A 273 11.60 2.29 -17.54
CA SER A 273 11.62 2.92 -16.21
C SER A 273 11.41 4.44 -16.26
N SER A 274 11.25 5.03 -17.45
CA SER A 274 10.97 6.45 -17.68
C SER A 274 9.81 6.62 -18.67
N PRO A 275 9.07 7.75 -18.62
CA PRO A 275 7.97 8.01 -19.54
C PRO A 275 8.37 7.83 -21.01
N VAL A 276 7.62 7.00 -21.73
CA VAL A 276 7.82 6.80 -23.17
C VAL A 276 7.08 7.90 -23.92
N ALA A 277 7.71 8.52 -24.92
CA ALA A 277 7.07 9.58 -25.71
C ALA A 277 5.81 9.09 -26.42
N LYS A 278 4.82 9.98 -26.59
CA LYS A 278 3.63 9.70 -27.42
C LYS A 278 4.10 9.30 -28.84
N PRO A 279 3.63 8.18 -29.39
CA PRO A 279 4.01 7.78 -30.74
C PRO A 279 3.47 8.77 -31.77
N THR A 280 4.32 9.17 -32.72
CA THR A 280 3.98 10.06 -33.85
C THR A 280 3.91 9.32 -35.18
N ILE A 281 4.46 8.10 -35.24
CA ILE A 281 4.45 7.24 -36.42
C ILE A 281 3.47 6.08 -36.15
N PRO A 282 2.45 5.89 -37.00
CA PRO A 282 1.54 4.75 -36.91
C PRO A 282 2.27 3.41 -36.91
N ALA A 283 1.67 2.40 -36.27
CA ALA A 283 2.11 1.00 -36.31
C ALA A 283 3.58 0.73 -35.94
N THR A 284 4.24 1.66 -35.23
CA THR A 284 5.67 1.56 -34.89
C THR A 284 5.85 1.53 -33.38
N PHE A 285 6.59 0.53 -32.89
CA PHE A 285 6.94 0.45 -31.47
C PHE A 285 7.89 1.58 -31.06
N PRO A 286 7.92 1.97 -29.77
CA PRO A 286 9.00 2.78 -29.22
C PRO A 286 10.35 2.08 -29.45
N SER A 287 11.45 2.85 -29.43
CA SER A 287 12.79 2.24 -29.43
C SER A 287 12.93 1.29 -28.23
N PHE A 288 13.54 0.14 -28.46
CA PHE A 288 13.85 -0.83 -27.41
C PHE A 288 15.20 -0.57 -26.72
N ASP A 289 15.95 0.47 -27.12
CA ASP A 289 17.28 0.77 -26.57
C ASP A 289 17.26 1.02 -25.06
N ASP A 290 16.20 1.69 -24.56
CA ASP A 290 15.99 1.98 -23.13
C ASP A 290 15.04 0.96 -22.46
N ALA A 291 14.67 -0.11 -23.17
CA ALA A 291 13.74 -1.11 -22.66
C ALA A 291 14.49 -2.28 -22.02
N ARG A 292 13.95 -2.81 -20.91
CA ARG A 292 14.40 -4.06 -20.31
C ARG A 292 13.37 -5.16 -20.53
N ALA A 293 13.81 -6.42 -20.55
CA ALA A 293 12.87 -7.53 -20.43
C ALA A 293 12.05 -7.39 -19.14
N TYR A 294 10.73 -7.51 -19.27
CA TYR A 294 9.81 -7.43 -18.13
C TYR A 294 9.87 -8.73 -17.32
N SER A 295 9.97 -8.57 -16.00
CA SER A 295 9.94 -9.66 -15.03
C SER A 295 9.42 -9.10 -13.71
N ALA A 296 8.44 -9.78 -13.12
CA ALA A 296 7.79 -9.42 -11.86
C ALA A 296 7.13 -10.66 -11.26
N GLN A 297 6.92 -10.69 -9.94
CA GLN A 297 6.12 -11.73 -9.28
C GLN A 297 4.64 -11.61 -9.65
N THR A 298 4.11 -10.39 -9.63
CA THR A 298 2.76 -10.06 -10.10
C THR A 298 2.78 -8.68 -10.75
N GLY A 299 1.79 -8.40 -11.59
CA GLY A 299 1.62 -7.08 -12.17
C GLY A 299 0.27 -6.91 -12.84
N VAL A 300 -0.26 -5.70 -12.72
CA VAL A 300 -1.51 -5.27 -13.33
C VAL A 300 -1.22 -4.13 -14.28
N GLY A 301 -1.65 -4.28 -15.53
CA GLY A 301 -1.69 -3.19 -16.49
C GLY A 301 -2.88 -2.28 -16.22
N GLY A 302 -2.74 -1.04 -16.62
CA GLY A 302 -3.79 -0.04 -16.57
C GLY A 302 -3.27 1.20 -17.25
N GLY A 303 -3.12 2.25 -16.47
CA GLY A 303 -2.58 3.52 -16.91
C GLY A 303 -3.63 4.64 -16.86
N PRO A 304 -3.19 5.89 -16.97
CA PRO A 304 -1.79 6.27 -17.06
C PRO A 304 -0.99 6.00 -15.79
N VAL A 305 0.33 5.95 -15.92
CA VAL A 305 1.22 6.14 -14.78
C VAL A 305 0.99 7.53 -14.22
N LEU A 306 0.64 7.59 -12.94
CA LEU A 306 0.31 8.83 -12.24
C LEU A 306 1.53 9.38 -11.51
N ILE A 307 2.23 8.52 -10.77
CA ILE A 307 3.39 8.89 -9.97
C ILE A 307 4.56 7.98 -10.30
N LYS A 308 5.73 8.59 -10.49
CA LYS A 308 7.00 7.89 -10.66
C LYS A 308 8.06 8.53 -9.77
N ASN A 309 8.80 7.74 -9.00
CA ASN A 309 9.85 8.20 -8.10
C ASN A 309 9.42 9.35 -7.16
N GLY A 310 8.17 9.35 -6.69
CA GLY A 310 7.63 10.41 -5.82
C GLY A 310 7.21 11.69 -6.54
N GLU A 311 7.21 11.71 -7.87
CA GLU A 311 6.78 12.86 -8.66
C GLU A 311 5.54 12.52 -9.50
N ILE A 312 4.61 13.47 -9.59
CA ILE A 312 3.45 13.34 -10.49
C ILE A 312 3.95 13.48 -11.92
N VAL A 313 3.76 12.42 -12.72
CA VAL A 313 4.10 12.39 -14.14
C VAL A 313 2.86 12.39 -15.05
N ASN A 314 1.74 11.83 -14.57
CA ASN A 314 0.42 11.82 -15.21
C ASN A 314 0.48 11.64 -16.75
N THR A 315 0.94 10.49 -17.22
CA THR A 315 1.33 10.24 -18.62
C THR A 315 0.19 9.93 -19.58
N TYR A 316 -1.03 10.44 -19.33
CA TYR A 316 -2.20 10.09 -20.14
C TYR A 316 -2.07 10.43 -21.62
N VAL A 317 -1.36 11.52 -21.95
CA VAL A 317 -1.09 11.94 -23.34
C VAL A 317 -0.14 10.95 -24.04
N ASN A 318 0.95 10.60 -23.35
CA ASN A 318 1.96 9.65 -23.82
C ASN A 318 1.36 8.28 -24.12
N GLU A 319 0.48 7.82 -23.23
CA GLU A 319 -0.19 6.53 -23.31
C GLU A 319 -1.46 6.54 -24.16
N MET A 320 -1.76 7.69 -24.80
CA MET A 320 -2.87 7.91 -25.73
C MET A 320 -4.27 7.62 -25.14
N PHE A 321 -4.48 7.94 -23.87
CA PHE A 321 -5.83 7.91 -23.29
C PHE A 321 -6.67 9.08 -23.84
N LYS A 322 -7.92 8.78 -24.19
CA LYS A 322 -8.86 9.76 -24.76
C LYS A 322 -9.72 10.38 -23.68
N GLU A 323 -10.01 11.67 -23.81
CA GLU A 323 -10.95 12.37 -22.93
C GLU A 323 -12.39 11.83 -23.02
N THR A 324 -12.77 11.22 -24.15
CA THR A 324 -14.14 10.75 -24.39
C THR A 324 -14.44 9.36 -23.82
N THR A 325 -13.51 8.73 -23.09
CA THR A 325 -13.72 7.41 -22.48
C THR A 325 -13.94 7.54 -20.97
N ASP A 326 -14.31 6.44 -20.31
CA ASP A 326 -14.40 6.37 -18.84
C ASP A 326 -13.05 6.68 -18.14
N VAL A 327 -11.95 6.67 -18.88
CA VAL A 327 -10.61 7.05 -18.41
C VAL A 327 -10.35 8.54 -18.48
N GLY A 328 -11.13 9.30 -19.27
CA GLY A 328 -10.84 10.68 -19.68
C GLY A 328 -10.16 11.53 -18.60
N ALA A 329 -8.99 12.08 -18.91
CA ALA A 329 -8.06 12.57 -17.91
C ALA A 329 -8.54 13.82 -17.18
N THR A 330 -9.26 14.68 -17.90
CA THR A 330 -9.69 16.00 -17.43
C THR A 330 -11.11 16.04 -16.88
N ILE A 331 -11.84 14.92 -16.95
CA ILE A 331 -13.22 14.82 -16.47
C ILE A 331 -13.29 14.16 -15.09
N ASN A 332 -14.23 14.61 -14.27
CA ASN A 332 -14.52 13.97 -12.99
C ASN A 332 -15.18 12.61 -13.25
N ASN A 333 -14.59 11.56 -12.70
CA ASN A 333 -15.13 10.20 -12.79
C ASN A 333 -14.94 9.46 -11.47
N PRO A 334 -15.67 8.36 -11.25
CA PRO A 334 -15.22 7.30 -10.37
C PRO A 334 -13.85 6.81 -10.83
N ARG A 335 -12.92 6.67 -9.88
CA ARG A 335 -11.54 6.30 -10.15
C ARG A 335 -11.16 5.10 -9.31
N THR A 336 -10.33 4.26 -9.90
CA THR A 336 -9.62 3.19 -9.22
C THR A 336 -8.15 3.35 -9.49
N ALA A 337 -7.31 3.23 -8.47
CA ALA A 337 -5.87 3.36 -8.61
C ALA A 337 -5.14 2.46 -7.61
N ILE A 338 -3.88 2.17 -7.92
CA ILE A 338 -2.99 1.42 -7.04
C ILE A 338 -1.64 2.15 -6.96
N GLY A 339 -1.06 2.18 -5.76
CA GLY A 339 0.24 2.79 -5.53
C GLY A 339 1.04 2.10 -4.44
N TYR A 340 2.30 2.49 -4.34
CA TYR A 340 3.25 2.04 -3.32
C TYR A 340 3.89 3.24 -2.63
N THR A 341 3.95 3.22 -1.30
CA THR A 341 4.58 4.29 -0.51
C THR A 341 6.04 4.00 -0.20
N SER A 342 6.81 5.04 0.09
CA SER A 342 8.20 4.91 0.59
C SER A 342 8.27 4.13 1.91
N GLY A 343 7.22 4.19 2.74
CA GLY A 343 7.08 3.41 3.98
C GLY A 343 6.85 1.91 3.76
N GLY A 344 6.67 1.48 2.51
CA GLY A 344 6.56 0.07 2.17
C GLY A 344 5.12 -0.46 2.18
N ARG A 345 4.16 0.40 1.87
CA ARG A 345 2.72 0.06 1.86
C ARG A 345 2.14 0.10 0.47
N ILE A 346 1.25 -0.84 0.18
CA ILE A 346 0.41 -0.83 -1.00
C ILE A 346 -0.85 -0.05 -0.66
N ILE A 347 -1.20 0.91 -1.51
CA ILE A 347 -2.42 1.71 -1.43
C ILE A 347 -3.35 1.25 -2.55
N PHE A 348 -4.49 0.68 -2.18
CA PHE A 348 -5.61 0.46 -3.07
C PHE A 348 -6.56 1.64 -2.91
N PHE A 349 -6.89 2.34 -3.98
CA PHE A 349 -7.74 3.53 -3.94
C PHE A 349 -8.96 3.33 -4.83
N VAL A 350 -10.13 3.69 -4.30
CA VAL A 350 -11.36 3.79 -5.08
C VAL A 350 -12.18 5.00 -4.65
N CYS A 351 -12.83 5.69 -5.59
CA CYS A 351 -13.77 6.76 -5.29
C CYS A 351 -15.07 6.64 -6.06
N GLU A 352 -16.16 7.12 -5.44
CA GLU A 352 -17.39 7.42 -6.16
C GLU A 352 -17.18 8.59 -7.15
N GLY A 353 -18.14 8.74 -8.05
CA GLY A 353 -18.23 9.88 -8.95
C GLY A 353 -19.58 9.91 -9.65
N ARG A 354 -19.74 10.82 -10.61
CA ARG A 354 -20.99 11.02 -11.37
C ARG A 354 -22.22 11.31 -10.49
N ASN A 355 -22.00 11.86 -9.30
CA ASN A 355 -23.03 12.24 -8.33
C ASN A 355 -23.96 11.09 -7.90
N GLN A 356 -23.45 9.85 -7.85
CA GLN A 356 -24.19 8.71 -7.26
C GLN A 356 -24.59 8.97 -5.81
N THR A 357 -23.66 9.53 -5.04
CA THR A 357 -23.99 10.30 -3.85
C THR A 357 -24.14 11.77 -4.25
N PRO A 358 -25.20 12.48 -3.80
CA PRO A 358 -25.42 13.87 -4.17
C PRO A 358 -24.17 14.74 -4.02
N ASP A 359 -23.91 15.56 -5.03
CA ASP A 359 -22.78 16.49 -5.11
C ASP A 359 -21.38 15.84 -5.04
N THR A 360 -21.24 14.54 -5.26
CA THR A 360 -19.96 13.81 -5.36
C THR A 360 -19.58 13.54 -6.83
N PRO A 361 -18.88 14.46 -7.51
CA PRO A 361 -18.60 14.33 -8.95
C PRO A 361 -17.52 13.29 -9.27
N GLY A 362 -16.66 12.96 -8.30
CA GLY A 362 -15.44 12.18 -8.52
C GLY A 362 -14.24 13.07 -8.87
N PHE A 363 -13.18 12.46 -9.38
CA PHE A 363 -11.90 13.14 -9.58
C PHE A 363 -11.38 13.03 -11.02
N THR A 364 -10.61 14.04 -11.42
CA THR A 364 -9.73 13.98 -12.60
C THR A 364 -8.50 13.12 -12.31
N LEU A 365 -7.76 12.69 -13.34
CA LEU A 365 -6.52 11.92 -13.11
C LEU A 365 -5.45 12.73 -12.37
N GLU A 366 -5.39 14.04 -12.62
CA GLU A 366 -4.48 14.96 -11.93
C GLU A 366 -4.78 15.05 -10.43
N GLU A 367 -6.06 15.13 -10.07
CA GLU A 367 -6.49 15.12 -8.66
C GLU A 367 -6.26 13.76 -8.00
N THR A 368 -6.51 12.66 -8.71
CA THR A 368 -6.16 11.32 -8.22
C THR A 368 -4.65 11.18 -7.99
N ALA A 369 -3.80 11.70 -8.87
CA ALA A 369 -2.36 11.71 -8.68
C ALA A 369 -1.95 12.51 -7.43
N LYS A 370 -2.54 13.70 -7.21
CA LYS A 370 -2.31 14.49 -6.00
C LYS A 370 -2.73 13.76 -4.73
N ILE A 371 -3.90 13.12 -4.73
CA ILE A 371 -4.38 12.32 -3.60
C ILE A 371 -3.40 11.19 -3.27
N LEU A 372 -2.93 10.44 -4.27
CA LEU A 372 -1.97 9.34 -4.05
C LEU A 372 -0.61 9.86 -3.57
N LEU A 373 -0.17 11.03 -4.06
CA LEU A 373 1.05 11.68 -3.58
C LEU A 373 0.91 12.12 -2.11
N ASP A 374 -0.23 12.72 -1.73
CA ASP A 374 -0.54 13.11 -0.35
C ASP A 374 -0.61 11.89 0.59
N LEU A 375 -1.01 10.74 0.06
CA LEU A 375 -0.98 9.44 0.74
C LEU A 375 0.43 8.83 0.84
N GLY A 376 1.44 9.49 0.28
CA GLY A 376 2.85 9.09 0.34
C GLY A 376 3.28 8.11 -0.75
N CYS A 377 2.49 7.91 -1.81
CA CYS A 377 2.88 7.05 -2.92
C CYS A 377 4.10 7.61 -3.66
N VAL A 378 5.09 6.76 -3.88
CA VAL A 378 6.26 7.03 -4.74
C VAL A 378 6.14 6.39 -6.13
N GLU A 379 5.24 5.42 -6.26
CA GLU A 379 4.94 4.72 -7.50
C GLU A 379 3.41 4.55 -7.55
N ALA A 380 2.74 4.98 -8.62
CA ALA A 380 1.30 4.79 -8.74
C ALA A 380 0.80 4.80 -10.18
N ILE A 381 -0.23 4.02 -10.46
CA ILE A 381 -0.96 4.04 -11.74
C ILE A 381 -2.47 4.17 -11.50
N ASN A 382 -3.15 4.72 -12.48
CA ASN A 382 -4.59 4.60 -12.61
C ASN A 382 -4.98 3.21 -13.17
N LEU A 383 -6.17 2.73 -12.82
CA LEU A 383 -6.76 1.48 -13.30
C LEU A 383 -8.12 1.75 -13.98
N ASP A 384 -8.86 0.69 -14.33
CA ASP A 384 -10.17 0.88 -14.96
C ASP A 384 -11.12 1.64 -14.03
N GLY A 385 -11.86 2.60 -14.58
CA GLY A 385 -12.63 3.58 -13.83
C GLY A 385 -14.13 3.51 -14.13
N GLY A 386 -14.84 4.60 -13.84
CA GLY A 386 -16.24 4.75 -14.23
C GLY A 386 -17.13 3.68 -13.61
N GLY A 387 -17.92 2.98 -14.43
CA GLY A 387 -18.80 1.91 -13.94
C GLY A 387 -18.06 0.66 -13.45
N SER A 388 -16.78 0.52 -13.81
CA SER A 388 -15.95 -0.59 -13.33
C SER A 388 -15.40 -0.34 -11.92
N SER A 389 -15.36 0.91 -11.45
CA SER A 389 -14.80 1.25 -10.13
C SER A 389 -15.55 0.55 -9.00
N CYS A 390 -14.86 -0.36 -8.32
CA CYS A 390 -15.38 -1.09 -7.17
C CYS A 390 -14.22 -1.64 -6.33
N MET A 391 -14.37 -1.55 -5.01
CA MET A 391 -13.56 -2.31 -4.06
C MET A 391 -14.48 -2.96 -3.04
N LEU A 392 -14.30 -4.26 -2.86
CA LEU A 392 -14.90 -5.04 -1.79
C LEU A 392 -13.90 -5.23 -0.66
N VAL A 393 -14.40 -5.09 0.57
CA VAL A 393 -13.68 -5.42 1.80
C VAL A 393 -14.49 -6.49 2.52
N ASN A 394 -13.92 -7.69 2.68
CA ASN A 394 -14.63 -8.87 3.20
C ASN A 394 -15.99 -9.10 2.49
N GLY A 395 -16.00 -8.95 1.16
CA GLY A 395 -17.19 -9.14 0.32
C GLY A 395 -18.22 -8.00 0.36
N LYS A 396 -17.95 -6.90 1.07
CA LYS A 396 -18.85 -5.75 1.16
C LYS A 396 -18.36 -4.58 0.32
N GLU A 397 -19.27 -3.95 -0.41
CA GLU A 397 -18.97 -2.76 -1.22
C GLU A 397 -18.52 -1.57 -0.36
N THR A 398 -17.43 -0.95 -0.77
CA THR A 398 -16.93 0.29 -0.13
C THR A 398 -17.60 1.54 -0.68
N ILE A 399 -17.93 1.54 -1.98
CA ILE A 399 -18.54 2.65 -2.71
C ILE A 399 -19.80 2.19 -3.44
N LYS A 400 -20.68 3.12 -3.78
CA LYS A 400 -21.78 2.85 -4.71
C LYS A 400 -21.27 2.76 -6.15
N PRO A 401 -21.51 1.65 -6.87
CA PRO A 401 -21.16 1.56 -8.29
C PRO A 401 -21.86 2.62 -9.14
N SER A 402 -21.14 3.21 -10.09
CA SER A 402 -21.70 4.32 -10.89
C SER A 402 -22.71 3.92 -11.94
N ASP A 403 -22.81 2.63 -12.27
CA ASP A 403 -23.84 2.06 -13.13
C ASP A 403 -25.07 1.56 -12.31
N GLY A 404 -25.11 1.83 -11.00
CA GLY A 404 -26.16 1.38 -10.08
C GLY A 404 -25.99 -0.05 -9.57
N THR A 405 -25.29 -0.90 -10.32
CA THR A 405 -24.85 -2.24 -9.87
C THR A 405 -23.39 -2.46 -10.23
N GLN A 406 -22.78 -3.49 -9.65
CA GLN A 406 -21.44 -3.91 -10.02
C GLN A 406 -21.37 -4.32 -11.49
N ARG A 407 -20.40 -3.78 -12.21
CA ARG A 407 -20.09 -4.22 -13.56
C ARG A 407 -19.33 -5.55 -13.49
N ALA A 408 -19.69 -6.51 -14.34
CA ALA A 408 -18.80 -7.64 -14.59
C ALA A 408 -17.48 -7.09 -15.19
N ILE A 409 -16.34 -7.68 -14.84
CA ILE A 409 -15.01 -7.26 -15.28
C ILE A 409 -14.17 -8.50 -15.63
N THR A 410 -13.19 -8.34 -16.50
CA THR A 410 -12.33 -9.44 -16.96
C THR A 410 -11.15 -9.72 -16.04
N SER A 411 -10.78 -8.76 -15.17
CA SER A 411 -9.72 -8.95 -14.18
C SER A 411 -10.02 -8.21 -12.88
N ALA A 412 -9.62 -8.79 -11.76
CA ALA A 412 -9.66 -8.17 -10.44
C ALA A 412 -8.29 -8.28 -9.76
N ILE A 413 -7.95 -7.24 -9.00
CA ILE A 413 -6.81 -7.23 -8.10
C ILE A 413 -7.29 -7.80 -6.76
N ILE A 414 -6.51 -8.70 -6.19
CA ILE A 414 -6.76 -9.31 -4.88
C ILE A 414 -5.55 -9.10 -3.99
N LEU A 415 -5.76 -9.01 -2.67
CA LEU A 415 -4.69 -9.02 -1.70
C LEU A 415 -4.53 -10.43 -1.12
N LYS A 416 -3.34 -11.04 -1.31
CA LYS A 416 -2.99 -12.39 -0.86
C LYS A 416 -2.09 -12.36 0.38
#